data_AF-A0A1I5QQ88-F1
#
_entry.id   AF-A0A1I5QQ88-F1
#
_cell.length_a   1.000
_cell.length_b   1.000
_cell.length_c   1.000
_cell.angle_alpha   90.00
_cell.angle_beta   90.00
_cell.angle_gamma   90.00
#
_symmetry.space_group_name_H-M   'P 1'
#
loop_
_entity.id
_entity.type
_entity.pdbx_description
1 polymer ?
#
loop_
_entity_poly.entity_id
_entity_poly.type
_entity_poly.pdbx_seq_one_letter_code
_entity_poly.pdbx_strand_id
1 'polypeptide(L)'
;MPIIRQESLFSINELYAMEPTQRYDAIISVIDIDHIYHEVSKKSRLGAPEEELNYVAMIISVFIRYVERIPTIKDLVKRLNEDIAFKINCGFLVSDHIHPRLRIHA
;
A
#
# COMPACT_ATOMS: atom_id res chain seq x y z
N MET A 1 -4.81 30.51 -6.30
CA MET A 1 -4.39 29.11 -6.61
C MET A 1 -5.60 28.36 -7.11
N PRO A 2 -5.58 27.82 -8.33
CA PRO A 2 -6.60 26.86 -8.74
C PRO A 2 -6.32 25.56 -7.99
N ILE A 3 -7.31 25.07 -7.24
CA ILE A 3 -7.31 23.71 -6.72
C ILE A 3 -7.56 22.82 -7.93
N ILE A 4 -6.51 22.19 -8.46
CA ILE A 4 -6.66 21.19 -9.51
C ILE A 4 -7.36 19.99 -8.86
N ARG A 5 -8.66 19.83 -9.13
CA ARG A 5 -9.35 18.59 -8.83
C ARG A 5 -9.02 17.63 -9.95
N GLN A 6 -8.21 16.62 -9.65
CA GLN A 6 -7.97 15.52 -10.56
C GLN A 6 -9.33 14.83 -10.76
N GLU A 7 -9.86 14.87 -11.99
CA GLU A 7 -11.10 14.17 -12.30
C GLU A 7 -10.86 12.68 -12.10
N SER A 8 -11.68 12.07 -11.25
CA SER A 8 -11.59 10.64 -10.99
C SER A 8 -12.02 9.90 -12.26
N LEU A 9 -11.19 8.94 -12.70
CA LEU A 9 -11.51 8.08 -13.84
C LEU A 9 -12.75 7.20 -13.59
N PHE A 10 -13.12 6.99 -12.32
CA PHE A 10 -14.23 6.14 -11.90
C PHE A 10 -15.05 6.77 -10.77
N SER A 11 -16.34 6.48 -10.73
CA SER A 11 -17.18 6.75 -9.57
C SER A 11 -16.88 5.78 -8.43
N ILE A 12 -17.26 6.15 -7.20
CA ILE A 12 -17.08 5.31 -6.01
C ILE A 12 -17.79 3.94 -6.16
N ASN A 13 -18.95 3.93 -6.81
CA ASN A 13 -19.74 2.71 -7.02
C ASN A 13 -19.08 1.78 -8.03
N GLU A 14 -18.52 2.34 -9.11
CA GLU A 14 -17.76 1.56 -10.11
C GLU A 14 -16.51 0.93 -9.48
N LEU A 15 -15.79 1.68 -8.62
CA LEU A 15 -14.65 1.13 -7.88
C LEU A 15 -15.05 -0.06 -7.00
N TYR A 16 -16.21 -0.02 -6.33
CA TYR A 16 -16.65 -1.13 -5.48
C TYR A 16 -17.10 -2.37 -6.24
N ALA A 17 -17.46 -2.24 -7.52
CA ALA A 17 -17.88 -3.35 -8.36
C ALA A 17 -16.72 -4.09 -9.05
N MET A 18 -15.51 -3.54 -9.00
CA MET A 18 -14.32 -4.11 -9.63
C MET A 18 -13.72 -5.28 -8.83
N GLU A 19 -13.04 -6.17 -9.56
CA GLU A 19 -12.17 -7.17 -8.95
C GLU A 19 -11.07 -6.49 -8.11
N PRO A 20 -10.65 -7.09 -6.97
CA PRO A 20 -9.74 -6.44 -6.02
C PRO A 20 -8.47 -5.87 -6.66
N THR A 21 -7.84 -6.61 -7.58
CA THR A 21 -6.63 -6.19 -8.28
C THR A 21 -6.87 -4.90 -9.08
N GLN A 22 -7.93 -4.87 -9.90
CA GLN A 22 -8.28 -3.71 -10.72
C GLN A 22 -8.66 -2.49 -9.87
N ARG A 23 -9.39 -2.74 -8.77
CA ARG A 23 -9.78 -1.68 -7.82
C ARG A 23 -8.55 -1.08 -7.14
N TYR A 24 -7.59 -1.90 -6.71
CA TYR A 24 -6.38 -1.40 -6.08
C TYR A 24 -5.53 -0.61 -7.08
N ASP A 25 -5.34 -1.13 -8.30
CA ASP A 25 -4.61 -0.40 -9.35
C ASP A 25 -5.24 0.97 -9.64
N ALA A 26 -6.57 1.03 -9.77
CA ALA A 26 -7.28 2.29 -9.98
C ALA A 26 -7.06 3.29 -8.83
N ILE A 27 -7.11 2.82 -7.57
CA ILE A 27 -6.89 3.66 -6.39
C ILE A 27 -5.44 4.14 -6.31
N ILE A 28 -4.47 3.25 -6.56
CA ILE A 28 -3.05 3.59 -6.47
C ILE A 28 -2.61 4.50 -7.62
N SER A 29 -3.22 4.39 -8.81
CA SER A 29 -2.87 5.20 -9.99
C SER A 29 -3.05 6.71 -9.80
N VAL A 30 -3.86 7.14 -8.83
CA VAL A 30 -4.10 8.56 -8.53
C VAL A 30 -3.25 9.07 -7.36
N ILE A 31 -2.45 8.21 -6.74
CA ILE A 31 -1.60 8.54 -5.60
C ILE A 31 -0.15 8.63 -6.10
N ASP A 32 0.54 9.72 -5.77
CA ASP A 32 1.98 9.86 -6.02
C ASP A 32 2.78 9.01 -5.01
N ILE A 33 2.90 7.71 -5.32
CA ILE A 33 3.61 6.73 -4.48
C ILE A 33 5.11 7.04 -4.42
N ASP A 34 5.70 7.55 -5.49
CA ASP A 34 7.13 7.87 -5.56
C ASP A 34 7.49 8.98 -4.58
N HIS A 35 6.66 10.02 -4.50
CA HIS A 35 6.84 11.09 -3.52
C HIS A 35 6.72 10.57 -2.08
N ILE A 36 5.72 9.72 -1.80
CA ILE A 36 5.57 9.11 -0.48
C ILE A 36 6.79 8.24 -0.17
N TYR A 37 7.21 7.39 -1.10
CA TYR A 37 8.38 6.54 -0.94
C TYR A 37 9.62 7.35 -0.58
N HIS A 38 9.87 8.45 -1.29
CA HIS A 38 11.00 9.33 -0.98
C HIS A 38 10.95 9.89 0.45
N GLU A 39 9.78 10.30 0.92
CA GLU A 39 9.63 10.88 2.26
C GLU A 39 9.70 9.83 3.38
N VAL A 40 9.17 8.64 3.14
CA VAL A 40 9.07 7.59 4.17
C VAL A 40 10.23 6.61 4.13
N SER A 41 11.01 6.63 3.04
CA SER A 41 12.26 5.89 2.94
C SER A 41 13.22 6.37 4.02
N LYS A 42 13.91 5.39 4.60
CA LYS A 42 14.80 5.63 5.72
C LYS A 42 16.03 6.39 5.19
N LYS A 43 16.39 7.48 5.86
CA LYS A 43 17.56 8.31 5.50
C LYS A 43 18.84 7.88 6.25
N SER A 44 18.72 6.88 7.13
CA SER A 44 19.77 6.46 8.08
C SER A 44 20.28 5.06 7.79
N ARG A 45 21.61 4.91 7.78
CA ARG A 45 22.29 3.62 7.60
C ARG A 45 22.19 2.68 8.81
N LEU A 46 21.62 3.12 9.94
CA LEU A 46 21.54 2.34 11.18
C LEU A 46 20.20 1.60 11.29
N GLY A 47 20.20 0.30 11.59
CA GLY A 47 19.00 -0.56 11.64
C GLY A 47 18.95 -1.57 10.50
N ALA A 48 17.85 -2.32 10.35
CA ALA A 48 17.71 -3.33 9.29
C ALA A 48 17.95 -2.72 7.88
N PRO A 49 18.56 -3.47 6.95
CA PRO A 49 18.83 -2.98 5.59
C PRO A 49 17.54 -2.62 4.86
N GLU A 50 17.55 -1.53 4.10
CA GLU A 50 16.43 -1.13 3.24
C GLU A 50 16.21 -2.09 2.07
N GLU A 51 17.26 -2.81 1.67
CA GLU A 51 17.28 -3.76 0.55
C GLU A 51 16.41 -5.00 0.80
N GLU A 52 16.03 -5.29 2.05
CA GLU A 52 15.23 -6.45 2.43
C GLU A 52 13.70 -6.18 2.43
N LEU A 53 13.27 -4.92 2.23
CA LEU A 53 11.87 -4.53 2.39
C LEU A 53 11.29 -3.92 1.11
N ASN A 54 10.20 -4.51 0.64
CA ASN A 54 9.38 -3.95 -0.44
C ASN A 54 8.53 -2.78 0.08
N TYR A 55 9.16 -1.61 0.22
CA TYR A 55 8.52 -0.40 0.75
C TYR A 55 7.33 0.06 -0.08
N VAL A 56 7.37 -0.12 -1.40
CA VAL A 56 6.26 0.24 -2.29
C VAL A 56 5.03 -0.60 -1.94
N ALA A 57 5.18 -1.93 -1.85
CA ALA A 57 4.09 -2.81 -1.43
C ALA A 57 3.62 -2.53 0.00
N MET A 58 4.53 -2.13 0.90
CA MET A 58 4.17 -1.68 2.24
C MET A 58 3.27 -0.44 2.23
N ILE A 59 3.65 0.60 1.47
CA ILE A 59 2.85 1.83 1.32
C ILE A 59 1.48 1.48 0.72
N ILE A 60 1.44 0.72 -0.37
CA ILE A 60 0.22 0.25 -1.03
C ILE A 60 -0.68 -0.51 -0.04
N SER A 61 -0.12 -1.43 0.74
CA SER A 61 -0.88 -2.23 1.72
C SER A 61 -1.53 -1.38 2.81
N VAL A 62 -0.90 -0.26 3.21
CA VAL A 62 -1.47 0.69 4.18
C VAL A 62 -2.67 1.42 3.59
N PHE A 63 -2.62 1.81 2.33
CA PHE A 63 -3.78 2.40 1.65
C PHE A 63 -4.91 1.39 1.48
N ILE A 64 -4.60 0.20 0.98
CA ILE A 64 -5.57 -0.89 0.80
C ILE A 64 -6.23 -1.26 2.13
N ARG A 65 -5.51 -1.19 3.25
CA ARG A 65 -6.07 -1.37 4.60
C ARG A 65 -7.31 -0.51 4.83
N TYR A 66 -7.28 0.76 4.41
CA TYR A 66 -8.40 1.68 4.57
C TYR A 66 -9.55 1.33 3.62
N VAL A 67 -9.24 0.92 2.39
CA VAL A 67 -10.23 0.49 1.38
C VAL A 67 -10.99 -0.76 1.86
N GLU A 68 -10.26 -1.75 2.36
CA GLU A 68 -10.77 -3.01 2.90
C GLU A 68 -11.28 -2.91 4.34
N ARG A 69 -11.19 -1.72 4.95
CA ARG A 69 -11.61 -1.45 6.34
C ARG A 69 -10.98 -2.39 7.38
N ILE A 70 -9.72 -2.75 7.18
CA ILE A 70 -8.97 -3.59 8.11
C ILE A 70 -8.62 -2.74 9.36
N PRO A 71 -9.08 -3.12 10.57
CA PRO A 71 -9.10 -2.19 11.71
C PRO A 71 -7.73 -1.74 12.18
N THR A 72 -6.72 -2.63 12.21
CA THR A 72 -5.39 -2.33 12.74
C THR A 72 -4.27 -2.77 11.80
N ILE A 73 -3.07 -2.22 12.01
CA ILE A 73 -1.85 -2.71 11.33
C ILE A 73 -1.57 -4.18 11.68
N LYS A 74 -1.89 -4.61 12.89
CA LYS A 74 -1.73 -6.02 13.29
C LYS A 74 -2.63 -6.94 12.47
N ASP A 75 -3.88 -6.53 12.22
CA ASP A 75 -4.82 -7.29 11.39
C ASP A 75 -4.38 -7.31 9.92
N LEU A 76 -3.81 -6.19 9.44
CA LEU A 76 -3.21 -6.12 8.10
C LEU A 76 -2.05 -7.09 7.96
N VAL A 77 -1.08 -7.06 8.88
CA VAL A 77 0.07 -7.97 8.88
C VAL A 77 -0.39 -9.42 8.96
N LYS A 78 -1.38 -9.72 9.80
CA LYS A 78 -1.97 -11.06 9.89
C LYS A 78 -2.52 -11.50 8.53
N ARG A 79 -3.35 -10.67 7.88
CA ARG A 79 -3.93 -10.98 6.57
C ARG A 79 -2.88 -11.11 5.47
N LEU A 80 -1.86 -10.26 5.45
CA LEU A 80 -0.75 -10.37 4.49
C LEU A 80 0.03 -11.70 4.62
N ASN A 81 0.05 -12.31 5.81
CA ASN A 81 0.70 -13.61 6.01
C ASN A 81 -0.22 -14.80 5.73
N GLU A 82 -1.53 -14.65 5.95
CA GLU A 82 -2.51 -15.74 5.81
C GLU A 82 -3.13 -15.82 4.40
N ASP A 83 -3.24 -14.70 3.70
CA ASP A 83 -3.90 -14.58 2.40
C ASP A 83 -2.89 -14.20 1.30
N ILE A 84 -2.44 -15.23 0.56
CA ILE A 84 -1.46 -15.08 -0.53
C ILE A 84 -2.01 -14.20 -1.66
N ALA A 85 -3.31 -14.30 -1.98
CA ALA A 85 -3.91 -13.50 -3.04
C ALA A 85 -3.91 -12.02 -2.63
N PHE A 86 -4.28 -11.71 -1.39
CA PHE A 86 -4.19 -10.36 -0.84
C PHE A 86 -2.75 -9.83 -0.84
N LYS A 87 -1.78 -10.67 -0.45
CA LYS A 87 -0.35 -10.32 -0.46
C LYS A 87 0.11 -9.92 -1.87
N ILE A 88 -0.18 -10.74 -2.88
CA ILE A 88 0.19 -10.48 -4.28
C ILE A 88 -0.54 -9.24 -4.81
N ASN A 89 -1.82 -9.07 -4.50
CA ASN A 89 -2.60 -7.90 -4.91
C ASN A 89 -2.08 -6.59 -4.29
N CYS A 90 -1.36 -6.63 -3.17
CA CYS A 90 -0.69 -5.47 -2.60
C CYS A 90 0.70 -5.19 -3.24
N GLY A 91 1.15 -6.03 -4.17
CA GLY A 91 2.45 -5.90 -4.85
C GLY A 91 3.61 -6.62 -4.15
N PHE A 92 3.36 -7.45 -3.14
CA PHE A 92 4.41 -8.26 -2.51
C PHE A 92 4.69 -9.53 -3.33
N LEU A 93 5.96 -9.93 -3.37
CA LEU A 93 6.33 -11.28 -3.80
C LEU A 93 5.97 -12.30 -2.72
N VAL A 94 5.77 -13.56 -3.11
CA VAL A 94 5.49 -14.65 -2.14
C VAL A 94 6.61 -14.75 -1.11
N SER A 95 7.86 -14.56 -1.54
CA SER A 95 9.07 -14.57 -0.70
C SER A 95 9.27 -13.34 0.18
N ASP A 96 8.52 -12.25 -0.04
CA ASP A 96 8.73 -11.01 0.70
C ASP A 96 8.44 -11.22 2.19
N HIS A 97 9.36 -10.78 3.04
CA HIS A 97 9.17 -10.81 4.48
C HIS A 97 8.29 -9.64 4.91
N ILE A 98 7.11 -9.92 5.48
CA ILE A 98 6.21 -8.87 5.98
C ILE A 98 6.70 -8.39 7.34
N HIS A 99 7.24 -7.18 7.39
CA HIS A 99 7.76 -6.64 8.64
C HIS A 99 6.61 -6.23 9.60
N PRO A 100 6.58 -6.72 10.85
CA PRO A 100 5.48 -6.46 11.80
C PRO A 100 5.42 -5.00 12.27
N ARG A 101 6.50 -4.22 12.07
CA ARG A 101 6.47 -2.77 12.17
C ARG A 101 6.45 -2.19 10.75
N LEU A 102 5.26 -2.11 10.15
CA LEU A 102 4.95 -1.11 9.13
C LEU A 102 5.03 0.27 9.77
N ARG A 103 6.25 0.69 10.16
CA ARG A 103 6.54 2.04 10.62
C ARG A 103 6.93 2.82 9.39
N ILE A 104 5.95 3.50 8.83
CA ILE A 104 6.20 4.66 7.99
C ILE A 104 6.79 5.70 8.94
N HIS A 105 8.11 5.88 8.89
CA HIS A 105 8.78 6.93 9.64
C HIS A 105 8.43 8.25 8.97
N ALA A 106 7.42 8.95 9.50
CA ALA A 106 7.16 10.35 9.18
C ALA A 106 8.11 11.25 9.98
#